data_AF-A0A6H1ZMF4-F1
#
_entry.id   AF-A0A6H1ZMF4-F1
#
_cell.length_a   1.000
_cell.length_b   1.000
_cell.length_c   1.000
_cell.angle_alpha   90.00
_cell.angle_beta   90.00
_cell.angle_gamma   90.00
#
_symmetry.space_group_name_H-M   'P 1'
#
loop_
_entity.id
_entity.type
_entity.pdbx_description
1 polymer ?
#
loop_
_entity_poly.entity_id
_entity_poly.type
_entity_poly.pdbx_seq_one_letter_code
_entity_poly.pdbx_strand_id
1 'polypeptide(L)'
;MADEETEILGEEIPPTPEIGPELPSWVPLAPGPSTVKPWLGKLTDYFISAMEAIFKFFADFMLNDVPAFFRERIKEGVKLLDPREEEIWNGIFKDLTSAGIITPGLAKEILRFKSLPAGANTVFNVMMLNSWLGQYVKTLADSTLAPYVQNLNKVYSPNLPNPGNAIAAGFMYPDLQEKVFDILRRHGFSEENIEILFKSSHRMYDLNVVMMLYLRKELDDVEVKDRMFKLGIPGKLADEIMKTWIIIPPVQDILTMVAKEAFEPDQIMRYGLDEEFPAEQAEWLEKQGLTEYWQKKYWIAHWSYPGPGQVLTMLHRGLITEEEVSEYYRVVEMPPFWRRLLSKISFQPYTRVDTRRMHQMGVLSDEELVKAYMDQGYDQEHAEKMAEFTKRYNAQEKTTVTMSQIIKAYRSSMISRADSKDLLKSLRYNDDTAEFLLSQADFTEQLEIQDLYVDSVKTRYTNNLIEDLEARTMLSKLNLPGARIDALLERWNASRIAYAKIPSKTDLDKFLKSGIITTDVYRIEMYRLGYDFRYTDWYLQSTGKAAAAAAKA
;
A
#
# COMPACT_ATOMS: atom_id res chain seq x y z
N MET A 1 15.18 -26.14 20.15
CA MET A 1 16.41 -25.37 20.44
C MET A 1 16.11 -24.56 21.68
N ALA A 2 16.78 -24.91 22.79
CA ALA A 2 16.96 -24.23 24.09
C ALA A 2 15.82 -23.29 24.58
N ASP A 3 15.06 -23.61 25.62
CA ASP A 3 15.42 -23.64 27.07
C ASP A 3 15.99 -22.31 27.59
N GLU A 4 15.18 -21.59 28.38
CA GLU A 4 15.47 -20.90 29.66
C GLU A 4 14.30 -19.94 29.98
N GLU A 5 13.37 -20.38 30.84
CA GLU A 5 13.17 -19.92 32.23
C GLU A 5 12.44 -18.59 32.40
N THR A 6 11.20 -18.65 32.92
CA THR A 6 10.88 -18.04 34.21
C THR A 6 9.50 -18.50 34.72
N GLU A 7 9.56 -19.16 35.86
CA GLU A 7 8.51 -19.72 36.69
C GLU A 7 7.79 -18.60 37.45
N ILE A 8 6.45 -18.50 37.34
CA ILE A 8 5.62 -17.72 38.27
C ILE A 8 4.66 -18.69 38.95
N LEU A 9 5.05 -19.08 40.16
CA LEU A 9 4.22 -19.77 41.14
C LEU A 9 3.18 -18.78 41.71
N GLY A 10 1.97 -19.30 41.92
CA GLY A 10 0.89 -18.59 42.58
C GLY A 10 1.18 -18.31 44.05
N GLU A 11 0.68 -17.19 44.54
CA GLU A 11 0.52 -16.94 45.97
C GLU A 11 -0.92 -16.55 46.27
N GLU A 12 -1.46 -17.28 47.25
CA GLU A 12 -2.76 -17.12 47.85
C GLU A 12 -2.91 -15.77 48.54
N ILE A 13 -4.14 -15.26 48.53
CA ILE A 13 -4.55 -14.04 49.23
C ILE A 13 -4.39 -14.26 50.74
N PRO A 14 -3.57 -13.47 51.47
CA PRO A 14 -3.58 -13.51 52.93
C PRO A 14 -4.82 -12.77 53.46
N PRO A 15 -5.44 -13.25 54.55
CA PRO A 15 -6.68 -12.68 55.08
C PRO A 15 -6.44 -11.32 55.72
N THR A 16 -7.46 -10.46 55.65
CA THR A 16 -7.58 -9.21 56.42
C THR A 16 -7.27 -9.42 57.91
N PRO A 17 -6.42 -8.61 58.55
CA PRO A 17 -6.22 -8.72 59.99
C PRO A 17 -7.44 -8.20 60.75
N GLU A 18 -7.97 -9.05 61.62
CA GLU A 18 -8.99 -8.73 62.62
C GLU A 18 -8.50 -7.62 63.58
N ILE A 19 -9.43 -6.73 63.93
CA ILE A 19 -9.27 -5.73 64.98
C ILE A 19 -9.26 -6.46 66.33
N GLY A 20 -8.08 -6.56 66.95
CA GLY A 20 -7.85 -7.06 68.31
C GLY A 20 -7.45 -5.95 69.30
N PRO A 21 -7.56 -6.19 70.63
CA PRO A 21 -8.07 -5.22 71.60
C PRO A 21 -7.02 -4.37 72.32
N GLU A 22 -7.50 -3.19 72.78
CA GLU A 22 -7.01 -2.32 73.87
C GLU A 22 -5.54 -1.87 73.85
N LEU A 23 -5.38 -0.54 73.67
CA LEU A 23 -4.12 0.20 73.83
C LEU A 23 -3.55 0.02 75.25
N PRO A 24 -2.22 -0.23 75.42
CA PRO A 24 -1.58 -0.09 76.70
C PRO A 24 -1.67 1.37 77.15
N SER A 25 -2.20 1.58 78.36
CA SER A 25 -1.99 2.83 79.09
C SER A 25 -0.48 3.12 79.20
N TRP A 26 -0.13 4.41 79.16
CA TRP A 26 1.20 5.01 79.36
C TRP A 26 2.33 4.67 78.35
N VAL A 27 2.51 5.52 77.35
CA VAL A 27 3.85 5.84 76.81
C VAL A 27 4.05 7.35 76.99
N PRO A 28 4.98 7.81 77.85
CA PRO A 28 5.21 9.22 78.04
C PRO A 28 5.80 9.83 76.76
N LEU A 29 5.36 11.05 76.43
CA LEU A 29 6.06 11.94 75.52
C LEU A 29 7.56 11.87 75.83
N ALA A 30 8.37 11.43 74.86
CA ALA A 30 9.81 11.46 75.00
C ALA A 30 10.21 12.91 75.36
N PRO A 31 10.90 13.14 76.49
CA PRO A 31 11.39 14.47 76.79
C PRO A 31 12.36 14.86 75.66
N GLY A 32 12.11 16.03 75.06
CA GLY A 32 13.03 16.63 74.10
C GLY A 32 14.45 16.65 74.67
N PRO A 33 15.49 16.50 73.84
CA PRO A 33 16.84 16.26 74.33
C PRO A 33 17.27 17.37 75.29
N SER A 34 17.43 17.02 76.57
CA SER A 34 17.84 17.88 77.69
C SER A 34 19.34 18.21 77.69
N THR A 35 19.94 18.28 76.50
CA THR A 35 21.27 18.83 76.31
C THR A 35 21.21 19.69 75.06
N VAL A 36 21.23 21.01 75.26
CA VAL A 36 21.56 21.95 74.18
C VAL A 36 22.93 21.51 73.67
N LYS A 37 22.95 20.87 72.49
CA LYS A 37 24.19 20.31 71.93
C LYS A 37 25.24 21.42 71.91
N PRO A 38 26.53 21.15 72.18
CA PRO A 38 27.58 22.19 72.24
C PRO A 38 27.66 23.08 70.99
N TRP A 39 27.20 22.57 69.84
CA TRP A 39 27.13 23.34 68.60
C TRP A 39 25.95 24.34 68.57
N LEU A 40 24.81 24.09 69.26
CA LEU A 40 23.76 25.09 69.46
C LEU A 40 24.29 26.26 70.27
N GLY A 41 25.14 25.99 71.27
CA GLY A 41 25.93 27.00 71.99
C GLY A 41 26.84 27.79 71.05
N LYS A 42 27.62 27.10 70.20
CA LYS A 42 28.44 27.78 69.16
C LYS A 42 27.63 28.52 68.11
N LEU A 43 26.40 28.10 67.85
CA LEU A 43 25.50 28.69 66.85
C LEU A 43 24.78 29.91 67.44
N THR A 44 24.43 29.88 68.74
CA THR A 44 24.07 31.06 69.52
C THR A 44 25.24 31.99 69.68
N ASP A 45 26.46 31.53 69.95
CA ASP A 45 27.65 32.38 70.10
C ASP A 45 28.02 33.03 68.76
N TYR A 46 27.88 32.31 67.65
CA TYR A 46 28.09 32.84 66.30
C TYR A 46 26.97 33.81 65.90
N PHE A 47 25.71 33.50 66.21
CA PHE A 47 24.57 34.40 65.98
C PHE A 47 24.68 35.66 66.86
N ILE A 48 25.11 35.52 68.11
CA ILE A 48 25.41 36.62 69.04
C ILE A 48 26.61 37.40 68.51
N SER A 49 27.68 36.77 68.02
CA SER A 49 28.84 37.47 67.44
C SER A 49 28.48 38.21 66.14
N ALA A 50 27.61 37.63 65.31
CA ALA A 50 27.10 38.27 64.10
C ALA A 50 26.16 39.43 64.44
N MET A 51 25.28 39.24 65.44
CA MET A 51 24.44 40.30 65.97
C MET A 51 25.26 41.39 66.65
N GLU A 52 26.31 41.06 67.40
CA GLU A 52 27.26 41.99 68.00
C GLU A 52 28.05 42.73 66.93
N ALA A 53 28.49 42.08 65.85
CA ALA A 53 29.13 42.76 64.73
C ALA A 53 28.16 43.71 64.00
N ILE A 54 26.90 43.31 63.83
CA ILE A 54 25.84 44.14 63.25
C ILE A 54 25.51 45.31 64.19
N PHE A 55 25.34 45.06 65.48
CA PHE A 55 25.07 46.08 66.49
C PHE A 55 26.27 46.97 66.75
N LYS A 56 27.49 46.47 66.63
CA LYS A 56 28.74 47.25 66.75
C LYS A 56 28.99 48.07 65.50
N PHE A 57 28.74 47.53 64.30
CA PHE A 57 28.72 48.33 63.07
C PHE A 57 27.64 49.41 63.13
N PHE A 58 26.44 49.06 63.60
CA PHE A 58 25.34 50.01 63.76
C PHE A 58 25.63 51.04 64.86
N ALA A 59 26.23 50.63 65.98
CA ALA A 59 26.67 51.51 67.04
C ALA A 59 27.83 52.40 66.59
N ASP A 60 28.83 51.88 65.88
CA ASP A 60 29.96 52.64 65.34
C ASP A 60 29.50 53.61 64.26
N PHE A 61 28.57 53.21 63.39
CA PHE A 61 27.93 54.10 62.42
C PHE A 61 27.13 55.21 63.12
N MET A 62 26.31 54.88 64.13
CA MET A 62 25.49 55.84 64.88
C MET A 62 26.31 56.74 65.84
N LEU A 63 27.43 56.26 66.37
CA LEU A 63 28.24 56.94 67.39
C LEU A 63 29.50 57.62 66.82
N ASN A 64 30.03 57.16 65.68
CA ASN A 64 31.26 57.70 65.10
C ASN A 64 31.03 58.39 63.75
N ASP A 65 30.28 57.79 62.82
CA ASP A 65 30.08 58.36 61.48
C ASP A 65 28.94 59.39 61.42
N VAL A 66 27.82 59.11 62.10
CA VAL A 66 26.71 60.06 62.24
C VAL A 66 27.17 61.32 63.01
N PRO A 67 27.93 61.25 64.11
CA PRO A 67 28.34 62.45 64.86
C PRO A 67 29.49 63.25 64.26
N ALA A 68 30.19 62.76 63.23
CA ALA A 68 31.17 63.56 62.48
C ALA A 68 30.49 64.55 61.51
N PHE A 69 29.38 64.14 60.89
CA PHE A 69 28.52 65.03 60.09
C PHE A 69 27.79 66.08 60.94
N PHE A 70 27.51 65.77 62.22
CA PHE A 70 26.71 66.63 63.10
C PHE A 70 27.51 67.54 64.06
N ARG A 71 28.82 67.32 64.28
CA ARG A 71 29.58 67.99 65.36
C ARG A 71 29.80 69.50 65.22
N GLU A 72 29.69 70.10 64.03
CA GLU A 72 29.72 71.57 63.87
C GLU A 72 28.34 72.25 64.02
N ARG A 73 27.23 71.50 64.06
CA ARG A 73 25.86 72.06 64.04
C ARG A 73 24.99 71.78 65.28
N ILE A 74 25.53 71.18 66.35
CA ILE A 74 24.77 70.83 67.58
C ILE A 74 24.85 71.93 68.66
N LYS A 75 24.46 73.17 68.35
CA LYS A 75 23.88 74.08 69.37
C LYS A 75 22.43 74.47 69.10
N GLU A 76 21.82 73.95 68.03
CA GLU A 76 20.42 74.15 67.67
C GLU A 76 19.76 72.85 67.14
N GLY A 77 20.07 71.69 67.72
CA GLY A 77 19.63 70.36 67.27
C GLY A 77 18.11 70.08 67.32
N VAL A 78 17.28 71.08 67.64
CA VAL A 78 15.82 71.02 67.52
C VAL A 78 15.31 71.66 66.21
N LYS A 79 16.15 72.42 65.49
CA LYS A 79 15.79 73.03 64.19
C LYS A 79 15.96 72.10 62.98
N LEU A 80 16.74 71.02 63.10
CA LEU A 80 17.13 70.17 61.96
C LEU A 80 15.98 69.29 61.40
N LEU A 81 14.81 69.33 62.04
CA LEU A 81 13.60 68.62 61.61
C LEU A 81 12.40 69.57 61.53
N ASP A 82 12.63 70.88 61.36
CA ASP A 82 11.58 71.82 60.95
C ASP A 82 11.57 71.89 59.41
N PRO A 83 10.53 71.40 58.72
CA PRO A 83 10.46 71.41 57.25
C PRO A 83 10.21 72.79 56.64
N ARG A 84 10.50 73.86 57.38
CA ARG A 84 10.59 75.23 56.87
C ARG A 84 11.94 75.57 56.23
N GLU A 85 12.96 74.70 56.33
CA GLU A 85 14.23 74.83 55.59
C GLU A 85 14.27 73.92 54.35
N GLU A 86 13.79 74.43 53.21
CA GLU A 86 13.55 73.70 51.96
C GLU A 86 14.85 73.20 51.29
N GLU A 87 16.01 73.85 51.54
CA GLU A 87 17.30 73.45 50.97
C GLU A 87 17.83 72.11 51.53
N ILE A 88 17.59 71.83 52.81
CA ILE A 88 18.09 70.60 53.46
C ILE A 88 17.35 69.37 52.94
N TRP A 89 16.03 69.46 52.84
CA TRP A 89 15.19 68.37 52.33
C TRP A 89 15.40 68.11 50.84
N ASN A 90 15.63 69.15 50.04
CA ASN A 90 15.96 68.99 48.64
C ASN A 90 17.32 68.30 48.43
N GLY A 91 18.31 68.53 49.31
CA GLY A 91 19.59 67.79 49.30
C GLY A 91 19.40 66.31 49.62
N ILE A 92 18.70 65.99 50.71
CA ILE A 92 18.43 64.61 51.13
C ILE A 92 17.64 63.84 50.06
N PHE A 93 16.58 64.43 49.51
CA PHE A 93 15.80 63.77 48.47
C PHE A 93 16.59 63.61 47.17
N LYS A 94 17.47 64.54 46.82
CA LYS A 94 18.35 64.38 45.66
C LYS A 94 19.20 63.12 45.80
N ASP A 95 19.88 62.95 46.94
CA ASP A 95 20.77 61.80 47.19
C ASP A 95 20.00 60.46 47.19
N LEU A 96 18.83 60.42 47.84
CA LEU A 96 17.98 59.23 47.92
C LEU A 96 17.35 58.84 46.58
N THR A 97 17.01 59.83 45.74
CA THR A 97 16.48 59.57 44.40
C THR A 97 17.61 59.06 43.48
N SER A 98 18.83 59.58 43.61
CA SER A 98 20.00 59.06 42.86
C SER A 98 20.47 57.68 43.32
N ALA A 99 20.23 57.30 44.58
CA ALA A 99 20.48 55.94 45.08
C ALA A 99 19.36 54.94 44.73
N GLY A 100 18.30 55.38 44.04
CA GLY A 100 17.17 54.53 43.64
C GLY A 100 16.24 54.10 44.78
N ILE A 101 16.35 54.75 45.95
CA ILE A 101 15.62 54.39 47.17
C ILE A 101 14.18 54.92 47.14
N ILE A 102 13.97 56.10 46.52
CA ILE A 102 12.64 56.67 46.25
C ILE A 102 12.50 57.21 44.83
N THR A 103 11.26 57.35 44.36
CA THR A 103 10.99 57.98 43.07
C THR A 103 10.91 59.50 43.19
N PRO A 104 11.23 60.26 42.12
CA PRO A 104 11.10 61.71 42.11
C PRO A 104 9.67 62.19 42.42
N GLY A 105 8.66 61.39 42.03
CA GLY A 105 7.24 61.66 42.31
C GLY A 105 6.91 61.54 43.79
N LEU A 106 7.45 60.51 44.46
CA LEU A 106 7.27 60.30 45.90
C LEU A 106 7.98 61.40 46.73
N ALA A 107 9.16 61.85 46.32
CA ALA A 107 9.85 62.98 46.96
C ALA A 107 8.99 64.25 46.98
N LYS A 108 8.27 64.51 45.87
CA LYS A 108 7.40 65.68 45.70
C LYS A 108 6.12 65.60 46.54
N GLU A 109 5.58 64.40 46.73
CA GLU A 109 4.43 64.15 47.62
C GLU A 109 4.80 64.35 49.10
N ILE A 110 5.99 63.91 49.50
CA ILE A 110 6.46 64.03 50.89
C ILE A 110 6.65 65.50 51.30
N LEU A 111 7.15 66.35 50.40
CA LEU A 111 7.28 67.80 50.63
C LEU A 111 5.94 68.49 50.90
N ARG A 112 4.78 67.88 50.57
CA ARG A 112 3.45 68.46 50.85
C ARG A 112 3.05 68.37 52.32
N PHE A 113 3.65 67.47 53.10
CA PHE A 113 3.39 67.32 54.53
C PHE A 113 3.98 68.45 55.39
N LYS A 114 4.70 69.41 54.78
CA LYS A 114 5.26 70.61 55.42
C LYS A 114 4.23 71.54 56.08
N SER A 115 2.96 71.46 55.67
CA SER A 115 1.86 72.30 56.20
C SER A 115 1.23 71.76 57.49
N LEU A 116 1.68 70.60 57.99
CA LEU A 116 1.16 70.02 59.23
C LEU A 116 1.68 70.77 60.47
N PRO A 117 0.85 70.92 61.53
CA PRO A 117 1.27 71.53 62.79
C PRO A 117 2.48 70.79 63.39
N ALA A 118 3.39 71.55 64.02
CA ALA A 118 4.75 71.12 64.39
C ALA A 118 4.85 69.76 65.12
N GLY A 119 3.86 69.39 65.94
CA GLY A 119 3.82 68.10 66.64
C GLY A 119 3.58 66.90 65.72
N ALA A 120 2.69 67.01 64.73
CA ALA A 120 2.38 65.92 63.79
C ALA A 120 3.53 65.67 62.80
N ASN A 121 4.26 66.72 62.48
CA ASN A 121 5.39 66.71 61.54
C ASN A 121 6.60 65.93 62.09
N THR A 122 6.91 66.13 63.36
CA THR A 122 8.02 65.46 64.04
C THR A 122 7.78 63.94 64.13
N VAL A 123 6.54 63.53 64.44
CA VAL A 123 6.18 62.10 64.53
C VAL A 123 6.26 61.41 63.17
N PHE A 124 5.78 62.06 62.10
CA PHE A 124 5.86 61.52 60.75
C PHE A 124 7.30 61.33 60.28
N ASN A 125 8.19 62.31 60.53
CA ASN A 125 9.60 62.22 60.14
C ASN A 125 10.34 61.11 60.89
N VAL A 126 10.05 60.90 62.17
CA VAL A 126 10.62 59.79 62.96
C VAL A 126 10.10 58.44 62.47
N MET A 127 8.82 58.33 62.09
CA MET A 127 8.24 57.10 61.55
C MET A 127 8.81 56.72 60.18
N MET A 128 9.01 57.71 59.30
CA MET A 128 9.62 57.51 57.98
C MET A 128 11.07 57.06 58.11
N LEU A 129 11.86 57.72 58.96
CA LEU A 129 13.25 57.34 59.21
C LEU A 129 13.34 55.90 59.75
N ASN A 130 12.50 55.54 60.73
CA ASN A 130 12.45 54.17 61.27
C ASN A 130 12.06 53.12 60.24
N SER A 131 11.07 53.41 59.39
CA SER A 131 10.61 52.46 58.37
C SER A 131 11.69 52.16 57.33
N TRP A 132 12.46 53.18 56.94
CA TRP A 132 13.50 53.05 55.92
C TRP A 132 14.74 52.36 56.47
N LEU A 133 15.11 52.69 57.71
CA LEU A 133 16.17 51.99 58.43
C LEU A 133 15.82 50.51 58.60
N GLY A 134 14.57 50.20 58.93
CA GLY A 134 14.07 48.82 59.02
C GLY A 134 14.16 48.06 57.68
N GLN A 135 13.78 48.70 56.57
CA GLN A 135 13.84 48.08 55.24
C GLN A 135 15.30 47.82 54.80
N TYR A 136 16.18 48.80 55.01
CA TYR A 136 17.60 48.69 54.69
C TYR A 136 18.29 47.60 55.51
N VAL A 137 18.00 47.53 56.82
CA VAL A 137 18.50 46.47 57.71
C VAL A 137 17.99 45.10 57.26
N LYS A 138 16.71 44.98 56.87
CA LYS A 138 16.16 43.72 56.35
C LYS A 138 16.89 43.25 55.08
N THR A 139 17.10 44.13 54.10
CA THR A 139 17.79 43.77 52.85
C THR A 139 19.27 43.40 53.07
N LEU A 140 19.95 44.09 53.99
CA LEU A 140 21.31 43.73 54.38
C LEU A 140 21.34 42.38 55.12
N ALA A 141 20.38 42.13 56.01
CA ALA A 141 20.24 40.87 56.73
C ALA A 141 19.93 39.70 55.79
N ASP A 142 18.98 39.85 54.86
CA ASP A 142 18.62 38.81 53.90
C ASP A 142 19.79 38.43 52.97
N SER A 143 20.60 39.40 52.54
CA SER A 143 21.76 39.16 51.65
C SER A 143 22.98 38.59 52.37
N THR A 144 23.22 38.98 53.63
CA THR A 144 24.37 38.50 54.42
C THR A 144 24.08 37.19 55.18
N LEU A 145 22.84 36.98 55.63
CA LEU A 145 22.43 35.78 56.36
C LEU A 145 21.89 34.67 55.47
N ALA A 146 21.64 34.92 54.17
CA ALA A 146 21.17 33.90 53.24
C ALA A 146 22.00 32.60 53.24
N PRO A 147 23.36 32.63 53.16
CA PRO A 147 24.16 31.42 53.21
C PRO A 147 24.01 30.65 54.54
N TYR A 148 23.76 31.38 55.63
CA TYR A 148 23.59 30.80 56.96
C TYR A 148 22.21 30.16 57.12
N VAL A 149 21.16 30.85 56.68
CA VAL A 149 19.78 30.29 56.60
C VAL A 149 19.75 29.06 55.71
N GLN A 150 20.47 29.06 54.58
CA GLN A 150 20.61 27.89 53.71
C GLN A 150 21.34 26.73 54.41
N ASN A 151 22.41 26.99 55.17
CA ASN A 151 23.09 25.95 55.96
C ASN A 151 22.19 25.39 57.07
N LEU A 152 21.41 26.22 57.76
CA LEU A 152 20.42 25.76 58.73
C LEU A 152 19.35 24.89 58.07
N ASN A 153 18.84 25.32 56.91
CA ASN A 153 17.89 24.53 56.14
C ASN A 153 18.49 23.20 55.65
N LYS A 154 19.79 23.13 55.36
CA LYS A 154 20.48 21.88 55.01
C LYS A 154 20.62 20.92 56.20
N VAL A 155 20.88 21.45 57.39
CA VAL A 155 21.11 20.63 58.60
C VAL A 155 19.79 20.13 59.20
N TYR A 156 18.79 20.99 59.25
CA TYR A 156 17.52 20.69 59.91
C TYR A 156 16.39 20.33 58.96
N SER A 157 16.52 20.64 57.67
CA SER A 157 15.54 20.31 56.62
C SER A 157 14.09 20.58 57.03
N PRO A 158 13.76 21.80 57.50
CA PRO A 158 12.41 22.10 58.03
C PRO A 158 11.33 22.10 56.94
N ASN A 159 11.73 22.26 55.67
CA ASN A 159 10.81 22.30 54.54
C ASN A 159 10.34 20.89 54.20
N LEU A 160 9.05 20.64 54.39
CA LEU A 160 8.41 19.39 53.99
C LEU A 160 8.11 19.38 52.49
N PRO A 161 8.13 18.20 51.84
CA PRO A 161 7.65 18.06 50.47
C PRO A 161 6.21 18.54 50.32
N ASN A 162 5.86 19.08 49.16
CA ASN A 162 4.47 19.42 48.85
C ASN A 162 3.59 18.15 48.96
N PRO A 163 2.43 18.20 49.65
CA PRO A 163 1.53 17.06 49.82
C PRO A 163 1.20 16.31 48.52
N GLY A 164 0.90 17.02 47.42
CA GLY A 164 0.54 16.40 46.14
C GLY A 164 1.69 15.58 45.53
N ASN A 165 2.92 16.06 45.64
CA ASN A 165 4.11 15.34 45.16
C ASN A 165 4.46 14.15 46.08
N ALA A 166 4.23 14.29 47.39
CA ALA A 166 4.49 13.24 48.37
C ALA A 166 3.53 12.05 48.17
N ILE A 167 2.24 12.32 47.94
CA ILE A 167 1.23 11.28 47.69
C ILE A 167 1.60 10.44 46.46
N ALA A 168 2.06 11.06 45.38
CA ALA A 168 2.50 10.35 44.17
C ALA A 168 3.64 9.36 44.46
N ALA A 169 4.61 9.74 45.31
CA ALA A 169 5.69 8.84 45.72
C ALA A 169 5.18 7.65 46.55
N GLY A 170 4.19 7.88 47.42
CA GLY A 170 3.57 6.81 48.21
C GLY A 170 2.85 5.76 47.37
N PHE A 171 2.33 6.13 46.19
CA PHE A 171 1.74 5.18 45.25
C PHE A 171 2.78 4.38 44.44
N MET A 172 3.89 5.01 44.06
CA MET A 172 4.93 4.36 43.25
C MET A 172 5.84 3.45 44.08
N TYR A 173 6.03 3.76 45.37
CA TYR A 173 6.97 3.10 46.26
C TYR A 173 6.27 2.73 47.59
N PRO A 174 5.69 1.52 47.69
CA PRO A 174 4.93 1.10 48.87
C PRO A 174 5.73 1.15 50.18
N ASP A 175 7.05 0.92 50.11
CA ASP A 175 7.98 1.01 51.23
C ASP A 175 8.14 2.44 51.80
N LEU A 176 7.80 3.46 51.01
CA LEU A 176 7.80 4.87 51.42
C LEU A 176 6.44 5.37 51.91
N GLN A 177 5.40 4.55 51.83
CA GLN A 177 4.03 4.97 52.13
C GLN A 177 3.87 5.54 53.54
N GLU A 178 4.42 4.88 54.56
CA GLU A 178 4.34 5.37 55.94
C GLU A 178 5.11 6.68 56.15
N LYS A 179 6.22 6.87 55.42
CA LYS A 179 6.97 8.14 55.45
C LYS A 179 6.16 9.28 54.80
N VAL A 180 5.38 8.97 53.76
CA VAL A 180 4.47 9.94 53.14
C VAL A 180 3.32 10.28 54.09
N PHE A 181 2.76 9.29 54.79
CA PHE A 181 1.75 9.54 55.82
C PHE A 181 2.28 10.46 56.93
N ASP A 182 3.51 10.23 57.42
CA ASP A 182 4.17 11.13 58.38
C ASP A 182 4.33 12.56 57.83
N ILE A 183 4.74 12.72 56.57
CA ILE A 183 4.84 14.04 55.93
C ILE A 183 3.47 14.75 55.94
N LEU A 184 2.39 14.04 55.62
CA LEU A 184 1.04 14.61 55.61
C LEU A 184 0.54 14.94 57.02
N ARG A 185 0.82 14.11 58.02
CA ARG A 185 0.53 14.41 59.43
C ARG A 185 1.22 15.69 59.88
N ARG A 186 2.50 15.86 59.50
CA ARG A 186 3.28 17.07 59.81
C ARG A 186 2.81 18.32 59.07
N HIS A 187 2.08 18.16 57.97
CA HIS A 187 1.32 19.24 57.30
C HIS A 187 -0.03 19.52 57.97
N GLY A 188 -0.43 18.74 58.98
CA GLY A 188 -1.66 18.93 59.75
C GLY A 188 -2.88 18.19 59.22
N PHE A 189 -2.72 17.22 58.30
CA PHE A 189 -3.83 16.37 57.86
C PHE A 189 -4.16 15.30 58.92
N SER A 190 -5.45 15.06 59.17
CA SER A 190 -5.93 13.94 59.98
C SER A 190 -5.79 12.60 59.22
N GLU A 191 -5.80 11.47 59.93
CA GLU A 191 -5.78 10.13 59.29
C GLU A 191 -6.92 9.97 58.26
N GLU A 192 -8.13 10.44 58.59
CA GLU A 192 -9.29 10.43 57.69
C GLU A 192 -9.00 11.23 56.40
N ASN A 193 -8.42 12.43 56.53
CA ASN A 193 -8.09 13.26 55.38
C ASN A 193 -6.95 12.65 54.54
N ILE A 194 -5.98 12.00 55.17
CA ILE A 194 -4.90 11.28 54.47
C ILE A 194 -5.48 10.14 53.64
N GLU A 195 -6.41 9.37 54.20
CA GLU A 195 -7.08 8.27 53.50
C GLU A 195 -7.86 8.78 52.27
N ILE A 196 -8.62 9.87 52.42
CA ILE A 196 -9.35 10.51 51.30
C ILE A 196 -8.37 10.99 50.22
N LEU A 197 -7.26 11.63 50.62
CA LEU A 197 -6.25 12.13 49.70
C LEU A 197 -5.60 11.00 48.89
N PHE A 198 -5.30 9.87 49.53
CA PHE A 198 -4.79 8.71 48.83
C PHE A 198 -5.85 8.11 47.89
N LYS A 199 -7.05 7.80 48.39
CA LYS A 199 -8.12 7.22 47.55
C LYS A 199 -8.45 8.09 46.33
N SER A 200 -8.46 9.41 46.48
CA SER A 200 -8.71 10.36 45.38
C SER A 200 -7.52 10.53 44.43
N SER A 201 -6.30 10.27 44.88
CA SER A 201 -5.08 10.37 44.07
C SER A 201 -4.72 9.07 43.34
N HIS A 202 -5.47 7.98 43.58
CA HIS A 202 -5.28 6.74 42.84
C HIS A 202 -5.58 6.97 41.35
N ARG A 203 -4.63 6.59 40.49
CA ARG A 203 -4.81 6.75 39.04
C ARG A 203 -5.82 5.73 38.54
N MET A 204 -6.94 6.21 38.02
CA MET A 204 -7.90 5.39 37.29
C MET A 204 -7.47 5.28 35.82
N TYR A 205 -7.88 4.21 35.15
CA TYR A 205 -7.76 4.11 33.69
C TYR A 205 -8.54 5.25 33.04
N ASP A 206 -8.00 5.87 31.99
CA ASP A 206 -8.80 6.79 31.20
C ASP A 206 -9.92 6.04 30.45
N LEU A 207 -10.92 6.80 29.99
CA LEU A 207 -12.10 6.23 29.34
C LEU A 207 -11.76 5.40 28.09
N ASN A 208 -10.72 5.76 27.35
CA ASN A 208 -10.33 5.04 26.13
C ASN A 208 -9.68 3.69 26.48
N VAL A 209 -8.89 3.61 27.56
CA VAL A 209 -8.38 2.32 28.07
C VAL A 209 -9.52 1.43 28.55
N VAL A 210 -10.49 1.98 29.28
CA VAL A 210 -11.68 1.21 29.72
C VAL A 210 -12.47 0.67 28.51
N MET A 211 -12.70 1.51 27.50
CA MET A 211 -13.32 1.09 26.23
C MET A 211 -12.55 -0.04 25.56
N MET A 212 -11.23 0.09 25.39
CA MET A 212 -10.41 -0.94 24.73
C MET A 212 -10.46 -2.28 25.47
N LEU A 213 -10.39 -2.27 26.81
CA LEU A 213 -10.47 -3.49 27.60
C LEU A 213 -11.84 -4.16 27.49
N TYR A 214 -12.92 -3.38 27.51
CA TYR A 214 -14.27 -3.87 27.28
C TYR A 214 -14.43 -4.49 25.88
N LEU A 215 -14.03 -3.77 24.82
CA LEU A 215 -14.10 -4.29 23.44
C LEU A 215 -13.26 -5.55 23.26
N ARG A 216 -12.14 -5.67 23.98
CA ARG A 216 -11.26 -6.85 23.95
C ARG A 216 -11.78 -8.04 24.77
N LYS A 217 -12.92 -7.89 25.45
CA LYS A 217 -13.53 -8.90 26.33
C LYS A 217 -12.69 -9.19 27.58
N GLU A 218 -11.88 -8.22 28.00
CA GLU A 218 -11.10 -8.26 29.25
C GLU A 218 -11.87 -7.68 30.45
N LEU A 219 -12.97 -6.97 30.19
CA LEU A 219 -13.91 -6.48 31.20
C LEU A 219 -15.32 -6.88 30.81
N ASP A 220 -16.12 -7.31 31.79
CA ASP A 220 -17.55 -7.50 31.62
C ASP A 220 -18.37 -6.20 31.84
N ASP A 221 -19.69 -6.29 31.65
CA ASP A 221 -20.63 -5.17 31.82
C ASP A 221 -20.64 -4.59 33.25
N VAL A 222 -20.38 -5.41 34.27
CA VAL A 222 -20.37 -4.99 35.67
C VAL A 222 -19.05 -4.26 35.97
N GLU A 223 -17.93 -4.85 35.54
CA GLU A 223 -16.60 -4.30 35.73
C GLU A 223 -16.43 -2.98 34.99
N VAL A 224 -16.88 -2.88 33.74
CA VAL A 224 -16.78 -1.64 32.97
C VAL A 224 -17.59 -0.50 33.60
N LYS A 225 -18.79 -0.80 34.11
CA LYS A 225 -19.63 0.18 34.81
C LYS A 225 -19.03 0.61 36.14
N ASP A 226 -18.37 -0.29 36.88
CA ASP A 226 -17.60 0.06 38.08
C ASP A 226 -16.41 0.99 37.74
N ARG A 227 -15.66 0.71 36.67
CA ARG A 227 -14.57 1.59 36.22
C ARG A 227 -15.08 2.97 35.81
N MET A 228 -16.19 3.02 35.08
CA MET A 228 -16.82 4.29 34.67
C MET A 228 -17.36 5.07 35.87
N PHE A 229 -17.95 4.38 36.86
CA PHE A 229 -18.39 5.02 38.10
C PHE A 229 -17.22 5.65 38.86
N LYS A 230 -16.07 4.97 38.94
CA LYS A 230 -14.83 5.50 39.54
C LYS A 230 -14.25 6.70 38.78
N LEU A 231 -14.60 6.86 37.50
CA LEU A 231 -14.29 8.05 36.69
C LEU A 231 -15.31 9.18 36.86
N GLY A 232 -16.30 9.03 37.74
CA GLY A 232 -17.38 10.00 37.94
C GLY A 232 -18.48 9.92 36.88
N ILE A 233 -18.58 8.81 36.13
CA ILE A 233 -19.59 8.57 35.11
C ILE A 233 -20.66 7.64 35.68
N PRO A 234 -21.85 8.15 36.06
CA PRO A 234 -22.90 7.33 36.66
C PRO A 234 -23.59 6.40 35.65
N GLY A 235 -24.21 5.31 36.13
CA GLY A 235 -24.66 4.18 35.31
C GLY A 235 -25.42 4.52 34.02
N LYS A 236 -26.39 5.45 34.05
CA LYS A 236 -27.11 5.86 32.83
C LYS A 236 -26.17 6.48 31.77
N LEU A 237 -25.27 7.35 32.20
CA LEU A 237 -24.29 7.98 31.31
C LEU A 237 -23.27 6.94 30.81
N ALA A 238 -22.94 5.96 31.65
CA ALA A 238 -22.09 4.85 31.24
C ALA A 238 -22.73 4.04 30.11
N ASP A 239 -24.01 3.67 30.26
CA ASP A 239 -24.78 2.98 29.22
C ASP A 239 -24.88 3.79 27.91
N GLU A 240 -24.99 5.12 28.00
CA GLU A 240 -25.01 6.00 26.83
C GLU A 240 -23.66 6.07 26.12
N ILE A 241 -22.56 6.14 26.88
CA ILE A 241 -21.19 6.15 26.33
C ILE A 241 -20.84 4.79 25.72
N MET A 242 -21.19 3.67 26.35
CA MET A 242 -20.91 2.33 25.82
C MET A 242 -21.51 2.12 24.42
N LYS A 243 -22.64 2.76 24.11
CA LYS A 243 -23.25 2.71 22.77
C LYS A 243 -22.38 3.38 21.70
N THR A 244 -21.50 4.31 22.07
CA THR A 244 -20.62 5.01 21.12
C THR A 244 -19.36 4.21 20.76
N TRP A 245 -19.05 3.17 21.53
CA TRP A 245 -17.90 2.31 21.29
C TRP A 245 -18.09 1.34 20.13
N ILE A 246 -19.36 1.05 19.80
CA ILE A 246 -19.69 0.30 18.60
C ILE A 246 -19.50 1.21 17.39
N ILE A 247 -18.63 0.80 16.49
CA ILE A 247 -18.33 1.53 15.27
C ILE A 247 -19.52 1.43 14.31
N ILE A 248 -20.00 2.59 13.88
CA ILE A 248 -20.79 2.75 12.67
C ILE A 248 -19.81 3.23 11.59
N PRO A 249 -19.71 2.55 10.44
CA PRO A 249 -18.90 3.00 9.32
C PRO A 249 -19.15 4.47 8.97
N PRO A 250 -18.11 5.23 8.58
CA PRO A 250 -18.29 6.61 8.17
C PRO A 250 -19.19 6.68 6.94
N VAL A 251 -19.82 7.84 6.73
CA VAL A 251 -20.81 8.06 5.65
C VAL A 251 -20.27 7.61 4.28
N GLN A 252 -19.01 7.90 3.96
CA GLN A 252 -18.41 7.53 2.69
C GLN A 252 -18.32 6.01 2.49
N ASP A 253 -18.06 5.26 3.55
CA ASP A 253 -17.97 3.79 3.49
C ASP A 253 -19.37 3.20 3.32
N ILE A 254 -20.37 3.75 4.02
CA ILE A 254 -21.78 3.36 3.83
C ILE A 254 -22.22 3.62 2.38
N LEU A 255 -21.91 4.79 1.81
CA LEU A 255 -22.24 5.09 0.41
C LEU A 255 -21.53 4.15 -0.56
N THR A 256 -20.29 3.76 -0.25
CA THR A 256 -19.54 2.77 -1.04
C THR A 256 -20.19 1.39 -0.94
N MET A 257 -20.64 0.98 0.24
CA MET A 257 -21.39 -0.27 0.44
C MET A 257 -22.71 -0.27 -0.35
N VAL A 258 -23.44 0.86 -0.37
CA VAL A 258 -24.65 1.02 -1.19
C VAL A 258 -24.31 0.86 -2.68
N ALA A 259 -23.27 1.56 -3.15
CA ALA A 259 -22.79 1.47 -4.54
C ALA A 259 -22.24 0.08 -4.94
N LYS A 260 -21.95 -0.77 -3.96
CA LYS A 260 -21.49 -2.15 -4.15
C LYS A 260 -22.59 -3.17 -3.87
N GLU A 261 -23.84 -2.73 -3.87
CA GLU A 261 -25.04 -3.55 -3.67
C GLU A 261 -25.02 -4.33 -2.32
N ALA A 262 -24.27 -3.83 -1.33
CA ALA A 262 -24.09 -4.54 -0.07
C ALA A 262 -25.35 -4.60 0.81
N PHE A 263 -26.39 -3.84 0.46
CA PHE A 263 -27.68 -3.84 1.14
C PHE A 263 -28.78 -4.59 0.37
N GLU A 264 -28.48 -5.13 -0.81
CA GLU A 264 -29.46 -5.78 -1.71
C GLU A 264 -29.32 -7.31 -1.66
N PRO A 265 -30.20 -8.04 -0.92
CA PRO A 265 -30.04 -9.49 -0.70
C PRO A 265 -30.06 -10.33 -1.97
N ASP A 266 -30.82 -9.91 -2.98
CA ASP A 266 -30.90 -10.57 -4.29
C ASP A 266 -29.57 -10.48 -5.04
N GLN A 267 -28.87 -9.33 -4.97
CA GLN A 267 -27.58 -9.14 -5.61
C GLN A 267 -26.47 -9.90 -4.88
N ILE A 268 -26.49 -9.89 -3.54
CA ILE A 268 -25.56 -10.66 -2.70
C ILE A 268 -25.62 -12.14 -3.09
N MET A 269 -26.83 -12.71 -3.14
CA MET A 269 -27.03 -14.12 -3.50
C MET A 269 -26.66 -14.41 -4.96
N ARG A 270 -27.01 -13.51 -5.89
CA ARG A 270 -26.71 -13.71 -7.32
C ARG A 270 -25.21 -13.78 -7.61
N TYR A 271 -24.43 -12.91 -6.96
CA TYR A 271 -23.00 -12.80 -7.22
C TYR A 271 -22.11 -13.46 -6.16
N GLY A 272 -22.69 -14.10 -5.14
CA GLY A 272 -21.95 -14.72 -4.04
C GLY A 272 -21.12 -13.72 -3.25
N LEU A 273 -21.61 -12.49 -3.05
CA LEU A 273 -20.78 -11.41 -2.49
C LEU A 273 -20.41 -11.61 -1.01
N ASP A 274 -21.17 -12.43 -0.29
CA ASP A 274 -20.90 -12.81 1.10
C ASP A 274 -20.07 -14.10 1.24
N GLU A 275 -19.74 -14.74 0.12
CA GLU A 275 -18.90 -15.93 0.10
C GLU A 275 -17.46 -15.62 0.51
N GLU A 276 -16.74 -16.66 0.96
CA GLU A 276 -15.33 -16.56 1.37
C GLU A 276 -15.03 -15.61 2.55
N PHE A 277 -16.04 -15.18 3.32
CA PHE A 277 -15.81 -14.33 4.50
C PHE A 277 -14.88 -15.04 5.51
N PRO A 278 -13.70 -14.48 5.82
CA PRO A 278 -12.72 -15.16 6.65
C PRO A 278 -13.10 -15.01 8.12
N ALA A 279 -13.74 -16.04 8.69
CA ALA A 279 -14.27 -16.02 10.05
C ALA A 279 -13.23 -15.67 11.13
N GLU A 280 -11.96 -16.01 10.92
CA GLU A 280 -10.86 -15.70 11.85
C GLU A 280 -10.65 -14.18 12.05
N GLN A 281 -10.96 -13.35 11.04
CA GLN A 281 -10.82 -11.90 11.18
C GLN A 281 -11.93 -11.28 12.06
N ALA A 282 -13.07 -11.98 12.18
CA ALA A 282 -14.26 -11.44 12.82
C ALA A 282 -14.03 -11.12 14.30
N GLU A 283 -13.25 -11.96 14.98
CA GLU A 283 -12.84 -11.75 16.37
C GLU A 283 -12.07 -10.42 16.52
N TRP A 284 -11.10 -10.18 15.65
CA TRP A 284 -10.25 -8.99 15.73
C TRP A 284 -11.02 -7.71 15.41
N LEU A 285 -11.92 -7.75 14.42
CA LEU A 285 -12.77 -6.62 14.06
C LEU A 285 -13.81 -6.31 15.14
N GLU A 286 -14.38 -7.33 15.79
CA GLU A 286 -15.27 -7.17 16.95
C GLU A 286 -14.53 -6.50 18.11
N LYS A 287 -13.27 -6.88 18.36
CA LYS A 287 -12.39 -6.24 19.36
C LYS A 287 -11.99 -4.80 19.03
N GLN A 288 -12.28 -4.33 17.82
CA GLN A 288 -12.17 -2.92 17.42
C GLN A 288 -13.53 -2.18 17.51
N GLY A 289 -14.61 -2.85 17.88
CA GLY A 289 -15.96 -2.29 17.96
C GLY A 289 -16.78 -2.42 16.68
N LEU A 290 -16.28 -3.10 15.64
CA LEU A 290 -17.03 -3.33 14.40
C LEU A 290 -17.89 -4.58 14.53
N THR A 291 -19.22 -4.43 14.47
CA THR A 291 -20.15 -5.56 14.60
C THR A 291 -20.06 -6.51 13.41
N GLU A 292 -20.39 -7.79 13.61
CA GLU A 292 -20.44 -8.79 12.53
C GLU A 292 -21.30 -8.33 11.33
N TYR A 293 -22.39 -7.62 11.62
CA TYR A 293 -23.21 -6.99 10.58
C TYR A 293 -22.39 -6.09 9.67
N TRP A 294 -21.63 -5.14 10.23
CA TRP A 294 -20.81 -4.21 9.45
C TRP A 294 -19.60 -4.91 8.81
N GLN A 295 -19.00 -5.88 9.49
CA GLN A 295 -17.92 -6.70 8.92
C GLN A 295 -18.36 -7.35 7.61
N LYS A 296 -19.55 -7.98 7.60
CA LYS A 296 -20.14 -8.58 6.41
C LYS A 296 -20.43 -7.56 5.31
N LYS A 297 -20.88 -6.35 5.66
CA LYS A 297 -21.11 -5.27 4.66
C LYS A 297 -19.82 -4.79 4.01
N TYR A 298 -18.75 -4.61 4.79
CA TYR A 298 -17.43 -4.31 4.22
C TYR A 298 -16.94 -5.43 3.31
N TRP A 299 -17.12 -6.68 3.73
CA TRP A 299 -16.78 -7.82 2.90
C TRP A 299 -17.57 -7.82 1.60
N ILE A 300 -18.89 -7.72 1.62
CA ILE A 300 -19.68 -7.68 0.39
C ILE A 300 -19.24 -6.54 -0.54
N ALA A 301 -18.82 -5.40 0.00
CA ALA A 301 -18.36 -4.25 -0.78
C ALA A 301 -16.90 -4.33 -1.27
N HIS A 302 -16.10 -5.32 -0.82
CA HIS A 302 -14.66 -5.37 -1.08
C HIS A 302 -14.31 -5.81 -2.51
N TRP A 303 -15.22 -6.51 -3.18
CA TRP A 303 -14.97 -7.11 -4.49
C TRP A 303 -14.73 -6.07 -5.59
N SER A 304 -13.88 -6.46 -6.55
CA SER A 304 -13.66 -5.72 -7.80
C SER A 304 -14.38 -6.43 -8.95
N TYR A 305 -15.17 -5.68 -9.71
CA TYR A 305 -15.91 -6.24 -10.84
C TYR A 305 -15.06 -6.30 -12.11
N PRO A 306 -15.34 -7.23 -13.04
CA PRO A 306 -14.71 -7.26 -14.35
C PRO A 306 -14.88 -5.93 -15.08
N GLY A 307 -13.95 -5.55 -15.96
CA GLY A 307 -14.10 -4.36 -16.78
C GLY A 307 -15.19 -4.52 -17.87
N PRO A 308 -15.82 -3.43 -18.35
CA PRO A 308 -16.88 -3.53 -19.36
C PRO A 308 -16.49 -4.32 -20.62
N GLY A 309 -15.23 -4.22 -21.08
CA GLY A 309 -14.75 -4.98 -22.24
C GLY A 309 -14.71 -6.50 -22.00
N GLN A 310 -14.41 -6.94 -20.78
CA GLN A 310 -14.45 -8.36 -20.42
C GLN A 310 -15.90 -8.85 -20.40
N VAL A 311 -16.82 -8.05 -19.86
CA VAL A 311 -18.26 -8.37 -19.84
C VAL A 311 -18.84 -8.44 -21.25
N LEU A 312 -18.52 -7.49 -22.12
CA LEU A 312 -18.94 -7.55 -23.52
C LEU A 312 -18.33 -8.76 -24.26
N THR A 313 -17.10 -9.16 -23.92
CA THR A 313 -16.51 -10.39 -24.45
C THR A 313 -17.29 -11.64 -24.00
N MET A 314 -17.78 -11.66 -22.75
CA MET A 314 -18.65 -12.74 -22.26
C MET A 314 -19.99 -12.77 -23.01
N LEU A 315 -20.59 -11.60 -23.26
CA LEU A 315 -21.80 -11.46 -24.08
C LEU A 315 -21.58 -12.03 -25.49
N HIS A 316 -20.50 -11.63 -26.17
CA HIS A 316 -20.21 -12.08 -27.53
C HIS A 316 -19.88 -13.57 -27.64
N ARG A 317 -19.43 -14.18 -26.53
CA ARG A 317 -19.20 -15.63 -26.43
C ARG A 317 -20.45 -16.41 -26.03
N GLY A 318 -21.58 -15.73 -25.79
CA GLY A 318 -22.83 -16.35 -25.36
C GLY A 318 -22.78 -16.91 -23.94
N LEU A 319 -21.88 -16.39 -23.09
CA LEU A 319 -21.78 -16.82 -21.69
C LEU A 319 -22.76 -16.08 -20.78
N ILE A 320 -23.20 -14.89 -21.20
CA ILE A 320 -24.20 -14.06 -20.51
C ILE A 320 -25.14 -13.42 -21.52
N THR A 321 -26.31 -12.97 -21.07
CA THR A 321 -27.30 -12.28 -21.91
C THR A 321 -27.20 -10.75 -21.86
N GLU A 322 -27.89 -10.05 -22.77
CA GLU A 322 -27.94 -8.58 -22.75
C GLU A 322 -28.59 -8.02 -21.47
N GLU A 323 -29.56 -8.74 -20.91
CA GLU A 323 -30.17 -8.42 -19.63
C GLU A 323 -29.15 -8.50 -18.49
N GLU A 324 -28.31 -9.53 -18.48
CA GLU A 324 -27.24 -9.69 -17.49
C GLU A 324 -26.15 -8.62 -17.63
N VAL A 325 -25.85 -8.18 -18.86
CA VAL A 325 -24.99 -7.01 -19.09
C VAL A 325 -25.62 -5.73 -18.54
N SER A 326 -26.93 -5.56 -18.72
CA SER A 326 -27.68 -4.42 -18.17
C SER A 326 -27.70 -4.43 -16.64
N GLU A 327 -27.81 -5.60 -16.02
CA GLU A 327 -27.67 -5.77 -14.57
C GLU A 327 -26.23 -5.47 -14.11
N TYR A 328 -25.21 -5.98 -14.81
CA TYR A 328 -23.81 -5.66 -14.51
C TYR A 328 -23.56 -4.15 -14.50
N TYR A 329 -24.11 -3.41 -15.48
CA TYR A 329 -23.98 -1.95 -15.50
C TYR A 329 -24.60 -1.25 -14.27
N ARG A 330 -25.58 -1.86 -13.62
CA ARG A 330 -26.12 -1.38 -12.34
C ARG A 330 -25.07 -1.52 -11.24
N VAL A 331 -24.51 -2.71 -11.10
CA VAL A 331 -23.54 -3.08 -10.07
C VAL A 331 -22.25 -2.26 -10.14
N VAL A 332 -21.84 -1.82 -11.34
CA VAL A 332 -20.69 -0.91 -11.52
C VAL A 332 -21.08 0.57 -11.54
N GLU A 333 -22.26 0.92 -11.02
CA GLU A 333 -22.74 2.29 -10.86
C GLU A 333 -22.79 3.12 -12.16
N MET A 334 -23.00 2.47 -13.31
CA MET A 334 -23.18 3.17 -14.57
C MET A 334 -24.55 3.86 -14.56
N PRO A 335 -24.68 5.17 -14.86
CA PRO A 335 -25.99 5.82 -14.89
C PRO A 335 -26.92 5.23 -15.97
N PRO A 336 -28.25 5.12 -15.74
CA PRO A 336 -29.20 4.53 -16.69
C PRO A 336 -29.15 5.11 -18.11
N PHE A 337 -28.81 6.41 -18.23
CA PHE A 337 -28.58 7.07 -19.51
C PHE A 337 -27.48 6.37 -20.33
N TRP A 338 -26.33 6.11 -19.71
CA TRP A 338 -25.19 5.48 -20.36
C TRP A 338 -25.39 3.99 -20.61
N ARG A 339 -26.05 3.26 -19.68
CA ARG A 339 -26.36 1.82 -19.86
C ARG A 339 -27.00 1.56 -21.22
N ARG A 340 -28.06 2.32 -21.54
CA ARG A 340 -28.80 2.21 -22.80
C ARG A 340 -27.95 2.51 -24.03
N LEU A 341 -27.02 3.47 -23.96
CA LEU A 341 -26.17 3.83 -25.10
C LEU A 341 -25.06 2.80 -25.30
N LEU A 342 -24.42 2.36 -24.20
CA LEU A 342 -23.39 1.34 -24.22
C LEU A 342 -23.92 0.01 -24.74
N SER A 343 -25.12 -0.41 -24.32
CA SER A 343 -25.77 -1.61 -24.85
C SER A 343 -25.97 -1.58 -26.37
N LYS A 344 -26.30 -0.41 -26.95
CA LYS A 344 -26.50 -0.27 -28.40
C LYS A 344 -25.22 -0.42 -29.21
N ILE A 345 -24.07 -0.09 -28.63
CA ILE A 345 -22.76 -0.22 -29.27
C ILE A 345 -22.02 -1.48 -28.84
N SER A 346 -22.71 -2.40 -28.15
CA SER A 346 -22.13 -3.67 -27.72
C SER A 346 -21.68 -4.52 -28.90
N PHE A 347 -22.34 -4.44 -30.04
CA PHE A 347 -22.04 -5.27 -31.22
C PHE A 347 -21.29 -4.48 -32.29
N GLN A 348 -20.48 -5.20 -33.07
CA GLN A 348 -19.73 -4.60 -34.16
C GLN A 348 -20.65 -4.24 -35.32
N PRO A 349 -20.48 -3.04 -35.94
CA PRO A 349 -21.12 -2.74 -37.21
C PRO A 349 -20.55 -3.63 -38.32
N TYR A 350 -21.25 -3.72 -39.46
CA TYR A 350 -20.72 -4.40 -40.63
C TYR A 350 -19.37 -3.82 -41.04
N THR A 351 -18.43 -4.65 -41.49
CA THR A 351 -17.14 -4.16 -41.97
C THR A 351 -17.30 -3.48 -43.34
N ARG A 352 -16.43 -2.52 -43.70
CA ARG A 352 -16.41 -1.93 -45.06
C ARG A 352 -16.39 -2.96 -46.18
N VAL A 353 -15.73 -4.10 -45.96
CA VAL A 353 -15.64 -5.15 -46.98
C VAL A 353 -16.99 -5.86 -47.11
N ASP A 354 -17.60 -6.23 -45.99
CA ASP A 354 -18.88 -6.93 -46.00
C ASP A 354 -20.01 -6.01 -46.44
N THR A 355 -20.03 -4.75 -46.03
CA THR A 355 -20.96 -3.73 -46.52
C THR A 355 -20.97 -3.65 -48.06
N ARG A 356 -19.80 -3.64 -48.72
CA ARG A 356 -19.70 -3.63 -50.19
C ARG A 356 -20.24 -4.91 -50.82
N ARG A 357 -19.88 -6.06 -50.26
CA ARG A 357 -20.30 -7.40 -50.73
C ARG A 357 -21.80 -7.61 -50.56
N MET A 358 -22.35 -7.21 -49.42
CA MET A 358 -23.78 -7.28 -49.12
C MET A 358 -24.57 -6.41 -50.10
N HIS A 359 -24.12 -5.19 -50.37
CA HIS A 359 -24.72 -4.35 -51.42
C HIS A 359 -24.61 -4.99 -52.81
N GLN A 360 -23.47 -5.58 -53.17
CA GLN A 360 -23.30 -6.28 -54.45
C GLN A 360 -24.29 -7.44 -54.63
N MET A 361 -24.56 -8.16 -53.54
CA MET A 361 -25.51 -9.29 -53.50
C MET A 361 -26.97 -8.84 -53.35
N GLY A 362 -27.25 -7.54 -53.25
CA GLY A 362 -28.59 -7.01 -53.04
C GLY A 362 -29.16 -7.25 -51.64
N VAL A 363 -28.29 -7.57 -50.67
CA VAL A 363 -28.66 -7.71 -49.25
C VAL A 363 -28.85 -6.35 -48.59
N LEU A 364 -28.09 -5.34 -49.01
CA LEU A 364 -28.28 -3.94 -48.59
C LEU A 364 -28.80 -3.11 -49.76
N SER A 365 -29.79 -2.26 -49.50
CA SER A 365 -30.21 -1.19 -50.41
C SER A 365 -29.18 -0.05 -50.47
N ASP A 366 -29.36 0.89 -51.41
CA ASP A 366 -28.54 2.10 -51.51
C ASP A 366 -28.63 2.97 -50.23
N GLU A 367 -29.80 3.05 -49.61
CA GLU A 367 -30.02 3.79 -48.36
C GLU A 367 -29.39 3.06 -47.16
N GLU A 368 -29.54 1.74 -47.09
CA GLU A 368 -28.94 0.93 -46.03
C GLU A 368 -27.41 0.90 -46.13
N LEU A 369 -26.87 1.05 -47.35
CA LEU A 369 -25.44 1.16 -47.61
C LEU A 369 -24.84 2.41 -46.96
N VAL A 370 -25.49 3.57 -47.08
CA VAL A 370 -25.05 4.82 -46.42
C VAL A 370 -25.08 4.64 -44.91
N LYS A 371 -26.19 4.11 -44.37
CA LYS A 371 -26.33 3.86 -42.93
C LYS A 371 -25.26 2.91 -42.39
N ALA A 372 -24.97 1.82 -43.10
CA ALA A 372 -23.94 0.86 -42.70
C ALA A 372 -22.53 1.50 -42.62
N TYR A 373 -22.23 2.49 -43.46
CA TYR A 373 -20.99 3.26 -43.33
C TYR A 373 -21.04 4.24 -42.15
N MET A 374 -22.18 4.88 -41.89
CA MET A 374 -22.32 5.73 -40.71
C MET A 374 -22.16 4.95 -39.39
N ASP A 375 -22.70 3.73 -39.32
CA ASP A 375 -22.56 2.84 -38.15
C ASP A 375 -21.08 2.47 -37.89
N GLN A 376 -20.20 2.56 -38.89
CA GLN A 376 -18.75 2.38 -38.75
C GLN A 376 -18.02 3.64 -38.27
N GLY A 377 -18.72 4.77 -38.14
CA GLY A 377 -18.19 6.06 -37.67
C GLY A 377 -17.88 7.07 -38.77
N TYR A 378 -18.27 6.83 -40.02
CA TYR A 378 -18.21 7.87 -41.06
C TYR A 378 -19.30 8.92 -40.82
N ASP A 379 -18.97 10.20 -41.02
CA ASP A 379 -20.01 11.24 -41.11
C ASP A 379 -20.85 11.10 -42.39
N GLN A 380 -21.93 11.88 -42.49
CA GLN A 380 -22.88 11.81 -43.60
C GLN A 380 -22.20 11.99 -44.97
N GLU A 381 -21.33 12.99 -45.11
CA GLU A 381 -20.69 13.30 -46.39
C GLU A 381 -19.77 12.17 -46.84
N HIS A 382 -18.97 11.64 -45.91
CA HIS A 382 -18.07 10.53 -46.19
C HIS A 382 -18.82 9.23 -46.47
N ALA A 383 -19.91 8.95 -45.74
CA ALA A 383 -20.75 7.78 -45.96
C ALA A 383 -21.42 7.81 -47.34
N GLU A 384 -21.94 8.96 -47.77
CA GLU A 384 -22.53 9.14 -49.11
C GLU A 384 -21.49 8.94 -50.22
N LYS A 385 -20.30 9.54 -50.08
CA LYS A 385 -19.20 9.36 -51.04
C LYS A 385 -18.73 7.90 -51.09
N MET A 386 -18.70 7.21 -49.95
CA MET A 386 -18.33 5.79 -49.89
C MET A 386 -19.39 4.88 -50.52
N ALA A 387 -20.68 5.21 -50.32
CA ALA A 387 -21.78 4.53 -50.99
C ALA A 387 -21.70 4.70 -52.51
N GLU A 388 -21.45 5.92 -53.00
CA GLU A 388 -21.27 6.20 -54.43
C GLU A 388 -20.04 5.47 -55.01
N PHE A 389 -18.92 5.47 -54.30
CA PHE A 389 -17.76 4.67 -54.66
C PHE A 389 -18.12 3.17 -54.78
N THR A 390 -18.84 2.63 -53.79
CA THR A 390 -19.25 1.22 -53.75
C THR A 390 -20.16 0.85 -54.91
N LYS A 391 -21.13 1.71 -55.24
CA LYS A 391 -22.01 1.52 -56.40
C LYS A 391 -21.23 1.42 -57.70
N ARG A 392 -20.28 2.34 -57.93
CA ARG A 392 -19.41 2.33 -59.11
C ARG A 392 -18.48 1.12 -59.15
N TYR A 393 -17.90 0.77 -58.01
CA TYR A 393 -17.02 -0.40 -57.86
C TYR A 393 -17.77 -1.69 -58.21
N ASN A 394 -18.97 -1.90 -57.65
CA ASN A 394 -19.79 -3.09 -57.92
C ASN A 394 -20.31 -3.13 -59.37
N ALA A 395 -20.50 -1.98 -60.02
CA ALA A 395 -20.88 -1.91 -61.42
C ALA A 395 -19.74 -2.33 -62.38
N GLN A 396 -18.48 -2.02 -62.04
CA GLN A 396 -17.31 -2.41 -62.84
C GLN A 396 -17.07 -3.93 -62.84
N GLU A 397 -17.31 -4.61 -61.71
CA GLU A 397 -17.09 -6.07 -61.62
C GLU A 397 -18.02 -6.90 -62.51
N LYS A 398 -19.17 -6.37 -62.94
CA LYS A 398 -20.10 -7.11 -63.83
C LYS A 398 -19.62 -7.24 -65.29
N THR A 399 -18.53 -6.59 -65.71
CA THR A 399 -18.22 -6.45 -67.16
C THR A 399 -16.80 -6.78 -67.61
N THR A 400 -15.89 -7.27 -66.75
CA THR A 400 -14.49 -7.47 -67.17
C THR A 400 -14.00 -8.91 -67.02
N VAL A 401 -13.71 -9.54 -68.16
CA VAL A 401 -12.88 -10.74 -68.23
C VAL A 401 -11.50 -10.38 -67.66
N THR A 402 -11.00 -11.15 -66.72
CA THR A 402 -9.70 -10.87 -66.09
C THR A 402 -8.54 -11.20 -67.03
N MET A 403 -7.37 -10.57 -66.82
CA MET A 403 -6.14 -10.90 -67.55
C MET A 403 -5.84 -12.41 -67.52
N SER A 404 -5.99 -13.05 -66.35
CA SER A 404 -5.75 -14.49 -66.20
C SER A 404 -6.71 -15.34 -67.04
N GLN A 405 -7.99 -14.96 -67.13
CA GLN A 405 -8.96 -15.63 -67.98
C GLN A 405 -8.62 -15.49 -69.47
N ILE A 406 -8.15 -14.32 -69.91
CA ILE A 406 -7.72 -14.08 -71.29
C ILE A 406 -6.49 -14.93 -71.63
N ILE A 407 -5.45 -14.89 -70.79
CA ILE A 407 -4.23 -15.69 -71.00
C ILE A 407 -4.52 -17.19 -70.99
N LYS A 408 -5.42 -17.66 -70.10
CA LYS A 408 -5.84 -19.06 -70.07
C LYS A 408 -6.61 -19.46 -71.34
N ALA A 409 -7.52 -18.61 -71.83
CA ALA A 409 -8.24 -18.87 -73.07
C ALA A 409 -7.31 -18.89 -74.28
N TYR A 410 -6.30 -18.01 -74.31
CA TYR A 410 -5.25 -18.00 -75.33
C TYR A 410 -4.42 -19.29 -75.33
N ARG A 411 -3.86 -19.68 -74.18
CA ARG A 411 -3.07 -20.92 -74.02
C ARG A 411 -3.86 -22.19 -74.35
N SER A 412 -5.16 -22.19 -74.11
CA SER A 412 -6.05 -23.31 -74.48
C SER A 412 -6.51 -23.26 -75.95
N SER A 413 -5.95 -22.37 -76.77
CA SER A 413 -6.34 -22.16 -78.18
C SER A 413 -7.82 -21.82 -78.38
N MET A 414 -8.50 -21.28 -77.36
CA MET A 414 -9.92 -20.90 -77.43
C MET A 414 -10.14 -19.55 -78.13
N ILE A 415 -9.12 -18.68 -78.11
CA ILE A 415 -9.12 -17.35 -78.74
C ILE A 415 -7.77 -17.11 -79.43
N SER A 416 -7.76 -16.31 -80.50
CA SER A 416 -6.54 -16.04 -81.26
C SER A 416 -5.61 -15.07 -80.53
N ARG A 417 -4.33 -15.00 -80.95
CA ARG A 417 -3.36 -14.03 -80.43
C ARG A 417 -3.84 -12.59 -80.63
N ALA A 418 -4.43 -12.30 -81.79
CA ALA A 418 -4.98 -10.99 -82.11
C ALA A 418 -6.14 -10.63 -81.18
N ASP A 419 -7.11 -11.54 -81.02
CA ASP A 419 -8.28 -11.33 -80.14
C ASP A 419 -7.84 -11.17 -78.67
N SER A 420 -6.85 -11.95 -78.24
CA SER A 420 -6.29 -11.87 -76.89
C SER A 420 -5.61 -10.53 -76.65
N LYS A 421 -4.88 -10.02 -77.65
CA LYS A 421 -4.22 -8.71 -77.59
C LYS A 421 -5.26 -7.59 -77.50
N ASP A 422 -6.33 -7.65 -78.27
CA ASP A 422 -7.41 -6.67 -78.24
C ASP A 422 -8.17 -6.69 -76.91
N LEU A 423 -8.42 -7.88 -76.35
CA LEU A 423 -9.01 -8.03 -75.02
C LEU A 423 -8.09 -7.47 -73.92
N LEU A 424 -6.77 -7.71 -73.98
CA LEU A 424 -5.81 -7.12 -73.04
C LEU A 424 -5.77 -5.58 -73.17
N LYS A 425 -5.87 -5.03 -74.38
CA LYS A 425 -5.96 -3.58 -74.60
C LYS A 425 -7.25 -2.99 -74.04
N SER A 426 -8.37 -3.73 -74.09
CA SER A 426 -9.62 -3.34 -73.45
C SER A 426 -9.50 -3.24 -71.92
N LEU A 427 -8.59 -4.00 -71.30
CA LEU A 427 -8.20 -3.91 -69.89
C LEU A 427 -7.16 -2.81 -69.60
N ARG A 428 -6.88 -1.93 -70.55
CA ARG A 428 -5.91 -0.83 -70.46
C ARG A 428 -4.44 -1.26 -70.36
N TYR A 429 -4.10 -2.49 -70.77
CA TYR A 429 -2.70 -2.82 -71.06
C TYR A 429 -2.28 -2.14 -72.37
N ASN A 430 -1.11 -1.50 -72.37
CA ASN A 430 -0.55 -0.93 -73.60
C ASN A 430 -0.09 -2.04 -74.56
N ASP A 431 0.19 -1.68 -75.81
CA ASP A 431 0.48 -2.64 -76.88
C ASP A 431 1.69 -3.53 -76.56
N ASP A 432 2.77 -2.92 -76.05
CA ASP A 432 4.01 -3.61 -75.66
C ASP A 432 3.77 -4.60 -74.51
N THR A 433 2.99 -4.20 -73.50
CA THR A 433 2.69 -5.04 -72.33
C THR A 433 1.79 -6.22 -72.72
N ALA A 434 0.79 -5.99 -73.58
CA ALA A 434 -0.07 -7.06 -74.09
C ALA A 434 0.75 -8.08 -74.90
N GLU A 435 1.66 -7.61 -75.75
CA GLU A 435 2.55 -8.46 -76.54
C GLU A 435 3.53 -9.26 -75.67
N PHE A 436 4.09 -8.63 -74.64
CA PHE A 436 4.95 -9.29 -73.67
C PHE A 436 4.22 -10.41 -72.92
N LEU A 437 2.98 -10.16 -72.46
CA LEU A 437 2.18 -11.16 -71.73
C LEU A 437 1.83 -12.37 -72.61
N LEU A 438 1.48 -12.16 -73.87
CA LEU A 438 1.21 -13.25 -74.81
C LEU A 438 2.48 -14.04 -75.15
N SER A 439 3.61 -13.35 -75.33
CA SER A 439 4.91 -14.00 -75.57
C SER A 439 5.38 -14.81 -74.35
N GLN A 440 5.11 -14.33 -73.14
CA GLN A 440 5.35 -15.07 -71.91
C GLN A 440 4.47 -16.32 -71.84
N ALA A 441 3.19 -16.22 -72.23
CA ALA A 441 2.28 -17.35 -72.26
C ALA A 441 2.73 -18.44 -73.25
N ASP A 442 3.16 -18.05 -74.46
CA ASP A 442 3.75 -18.95 -75.47
C ASP A 442 4.98 -19.67 -74.91
N PHE A 443 5.89 -18.91 -74.28
CA PHE A 443 7.12 -19.47 -73.70
C PHE A 443 6.82 -20.44 -72.55
N THR A 444 5.81 -20.13 -71.73
CA THR A 444 5.38 -20.99 -70.63
C THR A 444 4.83 -22.31 -71.15
N GLU A 445 4.01 -22.30 -72.20
CA GLU A 445 3.53 -23.52 -72.84
C GLU A 445 4.68 -24.38 -73.39
N GLN A 446 5.67 -23.74 -74.03
CA GLN A 446 6.84 -24.43 -74.54
C GLN A 446 7.69 -25.06 -73.42
N LEU A 447 7.83 -24.38 -72.27
CA LEU A 447 8.51 -24.93 -71.10
C LEU A 447 7.74 -26.11 -70.48
N GLU A 448 6.42 -26.01 -70.35
CA GLU A 448 5.60 -27.10 -69.79
C GLU A 448 5.66 -28.36 -70.66
N ILE A 449 5.64 -28.21 -71.99
CA ILE A 449 5.84 -29.34 -72.92
C ILE A 449 7.25 -29.93 -72.75
N GLN A 450 8.28 -29.08 -72.67
CA GLN A 450 9.65 -29.52 -72.46
C GLN A 450 9.80 -30.32 -71.15
N ASP A 451 9.18 -29.85 -70.05
CA ASP A 451 9.21 -30.52 -68.76
C ASP A 451 8.48 -31.87 -68.78
N LEU A 452 7.35 -31.99 -69.50
CA LEU A 452 6.67 -33.28 -69.70
C LEU A 452 7.58 -34.31 -70.40
N TYR A 453 8.34 -33.89 -71.41
CA TYR A 453 9.32 -34.75 -72.07
C TYR A 453 10.48 -35.12 -71.15
N VAL A 454 10.99 -34.15 -70.36
CA VAL A 454 12.03 -34.40 -69.37
C VAL A 454 11.59 -35.46 -68.34
N ASP A 455 10.36 -35.36 -67.83
CA ASP A 455 9.81 -36.32 -66.87
C ASP A 455 9.56 -37.70 -67.49
N SER A 456 9.17 -37.76 -68.77
CA SER A 456 9.10 -39.02 -69.51
C SER A 456 10.46 -39.70 -69.63
N VAL A 457 11.50 -38.95 -69.98
CA VAL A 457 12.89 -39.47 -70.07
C VAL A 457 13.39 -39.90 -68.69
N LYS A 458 13.16 -39.09 -67.65
CA LYS A 458 13.47 -39.42 -66.26
C LYS A 458 12.90 -40.79 -65.89
N THR A 459 11.60 -40.98 -66.12
CA THR A 459 10.88 -42.21 -65.78
C THR A 459 11.46 -43.42 -66.49
N ARG A 460 11.81 -43.29 -67.78
CA ARG A 460 12.44 -44.38 -68.54
C ARG A 460 13.84 -44.70 -68.03
N TYR A 461 14.64 -43.67 -67.76
CA TYR A 461 16.03 -43.80 -67.30
C TYR A 461 16.13 -44.41 -65.90
N THR A 462 15.32 -43.94 -64.93
CA THR A 462 15.32 -44.47 -63.56
C THR A 462 14.79 -45.90 -63.47
N ASN A 463 13.97 -46.34 -64.43
CA ASN A 463 13.45 -47.72 -64.50
C ASN A 463 14.34 -48.67 -65.31
N ASN A 464 15.55 -48.25 -65.71
CA ASN A 464 16.48 -49.01 -66.55
C ASN A 464 15.89 -49.41 -67.92
N LEU A 465 14.94 -48.64 -68.46
CA LEU A 465 14.37 -48.87 -69.79
C LEU A 465 15.21 -48.28 -70.92
N ILE A 466 16.09 -47.32 -70.58
CA ILE A 466 17.02 -46.65 -71.49
C ILE A 466 18.36 -46.45 -70.80
N GLU A 467 19.44 -46.48 -71.57
CA GLU A 467 20.80 -46.25 -71.08
C GLU A 467 21.17 -44.77 -71.02
N ASP A 468 22.31 -44.44 -70.41
CA ASP A 468 22.77 -43.07 -70.20
C ASP A 468 22.94 -42.28 -71.51
N LEU A 469 23.59 -42.90 -72.50
CA LEU A 469 23.77 -42.32 -73.82
C LEU A 469 22.43 -42.04 -74.53
N GLU A 470 21.45 -42.92 -74.32
CA GLU A 470 20.12 -42.80 -74.92
C GLU A 470 19.29 -41.70 -74.22
N ALA A 471 19.31 -41.63 -72.89
CA ALA A 471 18.69 -40.56 -72.12
C ALA A 471 19.30 -39.19 -72.46
N ARG A 472 20.63 -39.11 -72.59
CA ARG A 472 21.34 -37.90 -73.00
C ARG A 472 20.95 -37.46 -74.42
N THR A 473 20.80 -38.42 -75.33
CA THR A 473 20.36 -38.15 -76.71
C THR A 473 18.93 -37.61 -76.74
N MET A 474 18.02 -38.21 -75.97
CA MET A 474 16.63 -37.75 -75.86
C MET A 474 16.52 -36.34 -75.26
N LEU A 475 17.28 -36.04 -74.20
CA LEU A 475 17.32 -34.72 -73.58
C LEU A 475 17.97 -33.65 -74.49
N SER A 476 18.97 -34.03 -75.27
CA SER A 476 19.62 -33.11 -76.23
C SER A 476 18.66 -32.68 -77.34
N LYS A 477 17.74 -33.56 -77.77
CA LYS A 477 16.68 -33.23 -78.73
C LYS A 477 15.68 -32.19 -78.21
N LEU A 478 15.61 -31.97 -76.89
CA LEU A 478 14.79 -30.94 -76.26
C LEU A 478 15.48 -29.57 -76.22
N ASN A 479 16.67 -29.44 -76.83
CA ASN A 479 17.47 -28.21 -76.86
C ASN A 479 17.84 -27.69 -75.45
N LEU A 480 18.03 -28.60 -74.49
CA LEU A 480 18.47 -28.27 -73.14
C LEU A 480 19.97 -27.96 -73.13
N PRO A 481 20.44 -26.99 -72.32
CA PRO A 481 21.88 -26.75 -72.15
C PRO A 481 22.60 -27.99 -71.63
N GLY A 482 23.79 -28.28 -72.15
CA GLY A 482 24.56 -29.48 -71.78
C GLY A 482 24.74 -29.64 -70.25
N ALA A 483 25.05 -28.56 -69.55
CA ALA A 483 25.18 -28.54 -68.09
C ALA A 483 23.87 -28.91 -67.36
N ARG A 484 22.70 -28.56 -67.91
CA ARG A 484 21.39 -28.95 -67.35
C ARG A 484 21.13 -30.43 -67.58
N ILE A 485 21.51 -30.98 -68.73
CA ILE A 485 21.41 -32.40 -69.04
C ILE A 485 22.27 -33.22 -68.07
N ASP A 486 23.52 -32.79 -67.83
CA ASP A 486 24.43 -33.44 -66.88
C ASP A 486 23.84 -33.45 -65.45
N ALA A 487 23.36 -32.30 -64.97
CA ALA A 487 22.75 -32.20 -63.65
C ALA A 487 21.49 -33.08 -63.50
N LEU A 488 20.68 -33.20 -64.56
CA LEU A 488 19.50 -34.07 -64.57
C LEU A 488 19.90 -35.54 -64.50
N LEU A 489 20.82 -35.99 -65.35
CA LEU A 489 21.29 -37.37 -65.38
C LEU A 489 22.00 -37.77 -64.09
N GLU A 490 22.84 -36.91 -63.52
CA GLU A 490 23.50 -37.13 -62.23
C GLU A 490 22.47 -37.34 -61.10
N ARG A 491 21.47 -36.45 -61.01
CA ARG A 491 20.38 -36.57 -60.03
C ARG A 491 19.58 -37.87 -60.21
N TRP A 492 19.27 -38.24 -61.44
CA TRP A 492 18.50 -39.45 -61.71
C TRP A 492 19.32 -40.71 -61.50
N ASN A 493 20.63 -40.68 -61.79
CA ASN A 493 21.53 -41.79 -61.54
C ASN A 493 21.67 -42.05 -60.03
N ALA A 494 21.72 -41.00 -59.21
CA ALA A 494 21.64 -41.12 -57.76
C ALA A 494 20.33 -41.79 -57.30
N SER A 495 19.19 -41.42 -57.91
CA SER A 495 17.89 -42.08 -57.64
C SER A 495 17.85 -43.53 -58.13
N ARG A 496 18.52 -43.85 -59.24
CA ARG A 496 18.61 -45.19 -59.82
C ARG A 496 19.45 -46.14 -58.95
N ILE A 497 20.54 -45.65 -58.37
CA ILE A 497 21.40 -46.40 -57.43
C ILE A 497 20.65 -46.70 -56.12
N ALA A 498 19.82 -45.77 -55.65
CA ALA A 498 19.06 -45.92 -54.41
C ALA A 498 17.95 -47.01 -54.49
N TYR A 499 17.49 -47.38 -55.69
CA TYR A 499 16.40 -48.34 -55.91
C TYR A 499 16.80 -49.48 -56.86
N ALA A 500 17.77 -50.30 -56.46
CA ALA A 500 17.99 -51.58 -57.13
C ALA A 500 16.80 -52.52 -56.86
N LYS A 501 16.15 -53.02 -57.92
CA LYS A 501 15.10 -54.05 -57.79
C LYS A 501 15.72 -55.36 -57.33
N ILE A 502 15.65 -55.64 -56.03
CA ILE A 502 16.06 -56.92 -55.44
C ILE A 502 14.90 -57.93 -55.50
N PRO A 503 15.16 -59.23 -55.77
CA PRO A 503 14.12 -60.26 -55.81
C PRO A 503 13.32 -60.30 -54.50
N SER A 504 12.01 -60.54 -54.58
CA SER A 504 11.19 -60.64 -53.37
C SER A 504 11.56 -61.89 -52.57
N LYS A 505 11.22 -61.92 -51.28
CA LYS A 505 11.39 -63.10 -50.42
C LYS A 505 10.78 -64.37 -51.06
N THR A 506 9.63 -64.23 -51.73
CA THR A 506 8.96 -65.33 -52.43
C THR A 506 9.75 -65.84 -53.63
N ASP A 507 10.43 -64.94 -54.35
CA ASP A 507 11.28 -65.32 -55.48
C ASP A 507 12.57 -65.99 -54.99
N LEU A 508 13.17 -65.47 -53.92
CA LEU A 508 14.32 -66.11 -53.25
C LEU A 508 13.97 -67.51 -52.75
N ASP A 509 12.78 -67.71 -52.17
CA ASP A 509 12.31 -69.03 -51.74
C ASP A 509 12.22 -70.02 -52.91
N LYS A 510 11.72 -69.55 -54.06
CA LYS A 510 11.64 -70.36 -55.29
C LYS A 510 13.03 -70.66 -55.83
N PHE A 511 13.92 -69.69 -55.89
CA PHE A 511 15.29 -69.87 -56.38
C PHE A 511 16.07 -70.87 -55.53
N LEU A 512 15.89 -70.82 -54.20
CA LEU A 512 16.51 -71.80 -53.31
C LEU A 512 15.93 -73.21 -53.52
N LYS A 513 14.60 -73.34 -53.62
CA LYS A 513 13.95 -74.65 -53.88
C LYS A 513 14.34 -75.25 -55.23
N SER A 514 14.51 -74.41 -56.25
CA SER A 514 14.95 -74.82 -57.58
C SER A 514 16.46 -75.03 -57.70
N GLY A 515 17.22 -74.85 -56.60
CA GLY A 515 18.68 -75.03 -56.58
C GLY A 515 19.46 -73.95 -57.33
N ILE A 516 18.83 -72.82 -57.68
CA ILE A 516 19.44 -71.71 -58.43
C ILE A 516 20.42 -70.92 -57.55
N ILE A 517 20.14 -70.83 -56.25
CA ILE A 517 21.00 -70.15 -55.27
C ILE A 517 21.31 -71.09 -54.10
N THR A 518 22.46 -70.89 -53.45
CA THR A 518 22.84 -71.63 -52.24
C THR A 518 22.18 -71.05 -51.00
N THR A 519 22.19 -71.79 -49.89
CA THR A 519 21.70 -71.31 -48.59
C THR A 519 22.43 -70.05 -48.12
N ASP A 520 23.72 -69.92 -48.44
CA ASP A 520 24.53 -68.76 -48.06
C ASP A 520 24.16 -67.52 -48.88
N VAL A 521 23.93 -67.70 -50.19
CA VAL A 521 23.44 -66.62 -51.06
C VAL A 521 22.03 -66.20 -50.65
N TYR A 522 21.17 -67.15 -50.32
CA TYR A 522 19.83 -66.86 -49.80
C TYR A 522 19.89 -66.02 -48.51
N ARG A 523 20.82 -66.31 -47.59
CA ARG A 523 21.00 -65.52 -46.36
C ARG A 523 21.41 -64.08 -46.64
N ILE A 524 22.34 -63.87 -47.57
CA ILE A 524 22.82 -62.54 -47.95
C ILE A 524 21.69 -61.72 -48.60
N GLU A 525 20.93 -62.32 -49.51
CA GLU A 525 19.84 -61.61 -50.20
C GLU A 525 18.65 -61.32 -49.28
N MET A 526 18.33 -62.23 -48.35
CA MET A 526 17.31 -61.98 -47.31
C MET A 526 17.71 -60.84 -46.36
N TYR A 527 18.99 -60.74 -46.01
CA TYR A 527 19.52 -59.60 -45.25
C TYR A 527 19.38 -58.28 -46.02
N ARG A 528 19.64 -58.28 -47.33
CA ARG A 528 19.44 -57.11 -48.21
C ARG A 528 17.98 -56.68 -48.31
N LEU A 529 17.03 -57.61 -48.17
CA LEU A 529 15.60 -57.31 -48.06
C LEU A 529 15.18 -56.81 -46.66
N GLY A 530 16.12 -56.72 -45.71
CA GLY A 530 15.87 -56.25 -44.35
C GLY A 530 15.50 -57.35 -43.34
N TYR A 531 15.63 -58.64 -43.70
CA TYR A 531 15.38 -59.74 -42.77
C TYR A 531 16.63 -60.06 -41.95
N ASP A 532 16.46 -60.15 -40.62
CA ASP A 532 17.51 -60.60 -39.72
C ASP A 532 17.89 -62.07 -39.96
N PHE A 533 19.14 -62.43 -39.66
CA PHE A 533 19.66 -63.79 -39.84
C PHE A 533 18.83 -64.85 -39.10
N ARG A 534 18.30 -64.52 -37.91
CA ARG A 534 17.44 -65.43 -37.14
C ARG A 534 16.17 -65.84 -37.89
N TYR A 535 15.50 -64.88 -38.52
CA TYR A 535 14.26 -65.14 -39.26
C TYR A 535 14.53 -65.83 -40.59
N THR A 536 15.65 -65.48 -41.22
CA THR A 536 16.14 -66.14 -42.42
C THR A 536 16.37 -67.64 -42.20
N ASP A 537 16.91 -68.01 -41.04
CA ASP A 537 17.09 -69.41 -40.67
C ASP A 537 15.77 -70.17 -40.44
N TRP A 538 14.74 -69.51 -39.93
CA TRP A 538 13.39 -70.11 -39.85
C TRP A 538 12.82 -70.35 -41.24
N TYR A 539 13.03 -69.43 -42.18
CA TYR A 539 12.61 -69.63 -43.56
C TYR A 539 13.38 -70.77 -44.23
N LEU A 540 14.68 -70.90 -44.01
CA LEU A 540 15.49 -72.05 -44.46
C LEU A 540 14.98 -73.38 -43.88
N GLN A 541 14.63 -73.42 -42.59
CA GLN A 541 14.07 -74.63 -41.98
C GLN A 541 12.68 -74.97 -42.54
N SER A 542 11.84 -73.98 -42.79
CA SER A 542 10.51 -74.19 -43.38
C SER A 542 10.59 -74.70 -44.82
N THR A 543 11.52 -74.18 -45.61
CA THR A 543 11.75 -74.60 -47.00
C THR A 543 12.42 -75.98 -47.06
N GLY A 544 13.33 -76.29 -46.15
CA GLY A 544 13.94 -77.63 -46.00
C GLY A 544 12.97 -78.72 -45.56
N LYS A 545 12.04 -78.43 -44.63
CA LYS A 545 10.97 -79.38 -44.25
C LYS A 545 9.96 -79.63 -45.38
N ALA A 546 9.73 -78.65 -46.26
CA ALA A 546 8.88 -78.84 -47.44
C ALA A 546 9.52 -79.78 -48.48
N ALA A 547 10.86 -79.75 -48.64
CA ALA A 547 11.57 -80.68 -49.54
C ALA A 547 11.56 -82.13 -49.02
N ALA A 548 11.69 -82.33 -47.70
CA ALA A 548 11.63 -83.66 -47.08
C ALA A 548 10.20 -84.27 -47.08
N ALA A 549 9.16 -83.43 -47.05
CA ALA A 549 7.77 -83.87 -47.17
C ALA A 549 7.40 -84.28 -48.61
N ALA A 550 7.99 -83.63 -49.62
CA ALA A 550 7.78 -83.96 -51.04
C ALA A 550 8.54 -85.22 -51.51
N ALA A 551 9.57 -85.67 -50.79
CA ALA A 551 10.31 -86.91 -51.10
C ALA A 551 9.71 -88.17 -50.42
N LYS A 552 8.67 -88.01 -49.60
CA LYS A 552 7.95 -89.09 -48.89
C LYS A 552 6.49 -89.27 -49.35
N ALA A 553 6.05 -88.49 -50.33
CA ALA A 553 4.81 -88.65 -51.09
C ALA A 553 5.18 -89.02 -52.52
#